data_AF-A0A1A7NNB3-F1
#
_entry.id   AF-A0A1A7NNB3-F1
#
_cell.length_a   1.000
_cell.length_b   1.000
_cell.length_c   1.000
_cell.angle_alpha   90.00
_cell.angle_beta   90.00
_cell.angle_gamma   90.00
#
_symmetry.space_group_name_H-M   'P 1'
#
loop_
_entity.id
_entity.type
_entity.pdbx_description
1 polymer ?
#
loop_
_entity_poly.entity_id
_entity_poly.type
_entity_poly.pdbx_seq_one_letter_code
_entity_poly.pdbx_strand_id
1 'polypeptide(L)'
;MVATARFEARISEDVQRLLKRAATLEGRSLSDFVINAALLAAKETVEKNELIHLSIIDQQNFAEALIAPPELNQKMKEALRLSLELLEE
;
A
#
# COMPACT_ATOMS: atom_id res chain seq x y z
N MET A 1 -10.33 19.23 17.34
CA MET A 1 -9.24 18.50 18.02
C MET A 1 -8.97 17.23 17.23
N VAL A 2 -7.72 16.93 16.88
CA VAL A 2 -7.35 15.68 16.19
C VAL A 2 -7.48 14.53 17.19
N ALA A 3 -8.16 13.45 16.82
CA ALA A 3 -8.27 12.27 17.68
C ALA A 3 -6.89 11.62 17.83
N THR A 4 -6.45 11.40 19.07
CA THR A 4 -5.18 10.74 19.39
C THR A 4 -5.43 9.28 19.78
N ALA A 5 -4.60 8.36 19.27
CA ALA A 5 -4.61 6.95 19.67
C ALA A 5 -3.29 6.58 20.37
N ARG A 6 -3.34 5.60 21.29
CA ARG A 6 -2.15 5.12 22.01
C ARG A 6 -1.58 3.88 21.32
N PHE A 7 -0.28 3.89 21.09
CA PHE A 7 0.47 2.74 20.56
C PHE A 7 1.08 1.96 21.73
N GLU A 8 0.63 0.73 21.96
CA GLU A 8 1.12 -0.14 23.04
C GLU A 8 1.71 -1.43 22.45
N ALA A 9 2.93 -1.77 22.84
CA ALA A 9 3.59 -3.01 22.44
C ALA A 9 4.44 -3.53 23.60
N ARG A 10 4.40 -4.85 23.83
CA ARG A 10 5.32 -5.54 24.73
C ARG A 10 6.51 -6.03 23.93
N ILE A 11 7.71 -5.69 24.38
CA ILE A 11 8.97 -6.06 23.73
C ILE A 11 9.91 -6.66 24.76
N SER A 12 10.84 -7.51 24.33
CA SER A 12 11.92 -8.00 25.19
C SER A 12 12.93 -6.90 25.50
N GLU A 13 13.71 -7.10 26.56
CA GLU A 13 14.77 -6.15 26.94
C GLU A 13 15.83 -5.99 25.85
N ASP A 14 16.15 -7.06 25.12
CA ASP A 14 17.09 -7.02 23.99
C ASP A 14 16.61 -6.10 22.87
N VAL A 15 15.35 -6.23 22.50
CA VAL A 15 14.72 -5.35 21.50
C VAL A 15 14.71 -3.91 22.00
N GLN A 16 14.37 -3.69 23.27
CA GLN A 16 14.38 -2.35 23.84
C GLN A 16 15.78 -1.71 23.83
N ARG A 17 16.84 -2.48 24.15
CA ARG A 17 18.23 -2.00 24.11
C ARG A 17 18.64 -1.62 22.70
N LEU A 18 18.31 -2.43 21.71
CA LEU A 18 18.61 -2.16 20.30
C LEU A 18 17.91 -0.88 19.83
N LEU A 19 16.60 -0.75 20.08
CA LEU A 19 15.82 0.42 19.69
C LEU A 19 16.33 1.70 20.36
N LYS A 20 16.68 1.64 21.66
CA LYS A 20 17.28 2.80 22.36
C LYS A 20 18.59 3.21 21.73
N ARG A 21 19.46 2.25 21.39
CA ARG A 21 20.75 2.54 20.74
C ARG A 21 20.53 3.20 19.37
N ALA A 22 19.61 2.66 18.56
CA ALA A 22 19.29 3.23 17.25
C ALA A 22 18.74 4.66 17.37
N ALA A 23 17.79 4.89 18.29
CA ALA A 23 17.24 6.22 18.56
C ALA A 23 18.33 7.23 18.97
N THR A 24 19.26 6.83 19.85
CA THR A 24 20.40 7.65 20.25
C THR A 24 21.31 8.01 19.07
N LEU A 25 21.60 7.06 18.19
CA LEU A 25 22.45 7.29 17.01
C LEU A 25 21.82 8.33 16.06
N GLU A 26 20.50 8.36 15.99
CA GLU A 26 19.76 9.33 15.17
C GLU A 26 19.40 10.62 15.91
N GLY A 27 19.81 10.78 17.17
CA GLY A 27 19.58 11.99 17.95
C GLY A 27 18.11 12.24 18.31
N ARG A 28 17.29 11.20 18.41
CA ARG A 28 15.85 11.30 18.71
C ARG A 28 15.42 10.43 19.88
N SER A 29 14.22 10.71 20.40
CA SER A 29 13.66 9.90 21.49
C SER A 29 13.29 8.49 21.02
N LEU A 30 13.27 7.52 21.94
CA LEU A 30 12.85 6.14 21.63
C LEU A 30 11.44 6.10 21.02
N SER A 31 10.50 6.87 21.59
CA SER A 31 9.12 6.91 21.09
C SER A 31 9.05 7.47 19.67
N ASP A 32 9.76 8.57 19.41
CA ASP A 32 9.82 9.16 18.07
C ASP A 32 10.48 8.23 17.05
N PHE A 33 11.55 7.54 17.43
CA PHE A 33 12.18 6.52 16.59
C PHE A 33 11.22 5.39 16.22
N VAL A 34 10.55 4.80 17.21
CA VAL A 34 9.62 3.68 16.98
C VAL A 34 8.45 4.09 16.10
N ILE A 35 7.86 5.26 16.34
CA ILE A 35 6.73 5.75 15.54
C ILE A 35 7.17 6.04 14.10
N ASN A 36 8.32 6.68 13.89
CA ASN A 36 8.82 6.94 12.54
C ASN A 36 9.15 5.64 11.79
N ALA A 37 9.81 4.69 12.45
CA ALA A 37 10.12 3.39 11.85
C ALA A 37 8.85 2.62 11.46
N ALA A 38 7.86 2.59 12.36
CA ALA A 38 6.56 1.97 12.07
C ALA A 38 5.83 2.66 10.92
N LEU A 39 5.86 3.99 10.86
CA LEU A 39 5.23 4.77 9.78
C LEU A 39 5.91 4.50 8.43
N LEU A 40 7.24 4.44 8.38
CA LEU A 40 7.97 4.13 7.16
C LEU A 40 7.62 2.73 6.64
N ALA A 41 7.67 1.72 7.52
CA ALA A 41 7.32 0.35 7.16
C ALA A 41 5.86 0.23 6.71
N ALA A 42 4.93 0.93 7.38
CA ALA A 42 3.52 0.95 7.00
C ALA A 42 3.33 1.58 5.60
N LYS A 43 3.95 2.73 5.33
CA LYS A 43 3.88 3.39 4.03
C LYS A 43 4.41 2.50 2.91
N GLU A 44 5.58 1.90 3.10
CA GLU A 44 6.16 0.99 2.12
C GLU A 44 5.27 -0.24 1.87
N THR A 45 4.65 -0.77 2.92
CA THR A 45 3.75 -1.92 2.80
C THR A 45 2.48 -1.55 2.03
N VAL A 46 1.88 -0.40 2.33
CA VAL A 46 0.68 0.08 1.61
C VAL A 46 1.02 0.35 0.16
N GLU A 47 2.12 1.07 -0.11
CA GLU A 47 2.56 1.38 -1.48
C GLU A 47 2.80 0.11 -2.30
N LYS A 48 3.44 -0.91 -1.74
CA LYS A 48 3.70 -2.18 -2.44
C LYS A 48 2.43 -2.97 -2.79
N ASN A 49 1.37 -2.85 -2.00
CA ASN A 49 0.17 -3.68 -2.16
C ASN A 49 -0.96 -2.95 -2.89
N GLU A 50 -1.02 -1.62 -2.79
CA GLU A 50 -2.13 -0.83 -3.30
C GLU A 50 -1.77 0.03 -4.51
N LEU A 51 -0.48 0.29 -4.75
CA LEU A 51 -0.03 1.11 -5.87
C LEU A 51 0.55 0.24 -6.99
N ILE A 52 0.09 0.50 -8.22
CA ILE A 52 0.65 -0.05 -9.44
C ILE A 52 1.60 1.01 -10.02
N HIS A 53 2.90 0.79 -9.91
CA HIS A 53 3.89 1.66 -10.56
C HIS A 53 4.00 1.29 -12.04
N LEU A 54 3.55 2.20 -12.90
CA LEU A 54 3.62 2.07 -14.35
C LEU A 54 4.85 2.81 -14.88
N SER A 55 5.52 2.24 -15.89
CA SER A 55 6.54 2.98 -16.66
C SER A 55 5.89 4.16 -17.39
N ILE A 56 6.68 5.13 -17.88
CA ILE A 56 6.12 6.27 -18.64
C ILE A 56 5.30 5.77 -19.85
N ILE A 57 5.78 4.72 -20.52
CA ILE A 57 5.09 4.10 -21.66
C ILE A 57 3.77 3.48 -21.20
N ASP A 58 3.79 2.73 -20.10
CA ASP A 58 2.57 2.08 -19.59
C ASP A 58 1.55 3.09 -19.06
N GLN A 59 2.01 4.20 -18.46
CA GLN A 59 1.14 5.31 -18.04
C GLN A 59 0.43 5.92 -19.23
N GLN A 60 1.14 6.13 -20.35
CA GLN A 60 0.55 6.67 -21.56
C GLN A 60 -0.46 5.70 -22.18
N ASN A 61 -0.10 4.42 -22.30
CA ASN A 61 -1.01 3.38 -22.77
C ASN A 61 -2.27 3.28 -21.89
N PHE A 62 -2.10 3.35 -20.57
CA PHE A 62 -3.20 3.32 -19.61
C PHE A 62 -4.11 4.55 -19.75
N ALA A 63 -3.54 5.74 -19.86
CA ALA A 63 -4.29 6.98 -20.06
C ALA A 63 -5.06 6.97 -21.39
N GLU A 64 -4.42 6.53 -22.48
CA GLU A 64 -5.06 6.39 -23.79
C GLU A 64 -6.22 5.40 -23.73
N ALA A 65 -6.06 4.25 -23.05
CA ALA A 65 -7.14 3.29 -22.85
C ALA A 65 -8.31 3.82 -22.00
N LEU A 66 -8.07 4.78 -21.09
CA LEU A 66 -9.14 5.44 -20.34
C LEU A 66 -9.85 6.52 -21.18
N ILE A 67 -9.11 7.28 -21.98
CA ILE A 67 -9.64 8.36 -22.82
C ILE A 67 -10.41 7.81 -24.02
N ALA A 68 -9.87 6.76 -24.66
CA ALA A 68 -10.45 6.07 -25.81
C ALA A 68 -10.47 4.56 -25.54
N PRO A 69 -11.46 4.07 -24.77
CA PRO A 69 -11.58 2.66 -24.46
C PRO A 69 -11.64 1.80 -25.72
N PRO A 70 -10.81 0.75 -25.84
CA PRO A 70 -10.84 -0.13 -26.99
C PRO A 70 -12.11 -1.00 -26.99
N GLU A 71 -12.55 -1.38 -28.18
CA GLU A 71 -13.65 -2.33 -28.35
C GLU A 71 -13.32 -3.69 -27.73
N LEU A 72 -14.31 -4.30 -27.07
CA LEU A 72 -14.15 -5.63 -26.49
C LEU A 72 -13.85 -6.66 -27.60
N ASN A 73 -12.83 -7.48 -27.38
CA ASN A 73 -12.56 -8.60 -28.27
C ASN A 73 -13.63 -9.71 -28.10
N GLN A 74 -13.64 -10.67 -29.02
CA GLN A 74 -14.64 -11.74 -29.04
C GLN A 74 -14.70 -12.54 -27.73
N LYS A 75 -13.55 -12.86 -27.14
CA LYS A 75 -13.47 -13.61 -25.87
C LYS A 75 -14.02 -12.80 -24.69
N MET A 76 -13.78 -11.49 -24.65
CA MET A 76 -14.32 -10.60 -23.64
C MET A 76 -15.85 -10.48 -23.75
N LYS A 77 -16.38 -10.41 -24.99
CA LYS A 77 -17.84 -10.43 -25.23
C LYS A 77 -18.47 -11.73 -24.74
N GLU A 78 -17.84 -12.87 -25.02
CA GLU A 78 -18.30 -14.18 -24.56
C GLU A 78 -18.25 -14.30 -23.03
N ALA A 79 -17.18 -13.83 -22.38
CA ALA A 79 -17.05 -13.83 -20.92
C ALA A 79 -18.10 -12.93 -20.25
N LEU A 80 -18.39 -11.76 -20.82
CA LEU A 80 -19.42 -10.86 -20.32
C LEU A 80 -20.81 -11.51 -20.40
N ARG A 81 -21.14 -12.12 -21.55
CA ARG A 81 -22.39 -12.88 -21.72
C ARG A 81 -22.54 -13.97 -20.66
N LEU A 82 -21.49 -14.78 -20.45
CA LEU A 82 -21.50 -15.84 -19.44
C LEU A 82 -21.68 -15.27 -18.02
N SER A 83 -21.03 -14.16 -17.68
CA SER A 83 -21.18 -13.55 -16.35
C SER A 83 -22.59 -13.05 -16.07
N LEU A 84 -23.28 -12.53 -17.09
CA LEU A 84 -24.67 -12.08 -16.96
C LEU A 84 -25.61 -13.27 -16.75
N GLU A 85 -25.43 -14.33 -17.53
CA GLU A 85 -26.20 -15.58 -17.38
C GLU A 85 -26.04 -16.20 -15.97
N LEU A 86 -24.85 -16.11 -15.36
CA LEU A 86 -24.57 -16.63 -14.01
C LEU A 86 -25.07 -15.75 -12.85
N LEU A 87 -25.30 -14.46 -13.10
CA LEU A 87 -25.76 -13.50 -12.08
C LEU A 87 -27.28 -13.30 -12.10
N GLU A 88 -27.96 -13.77 -13.16
CA GLU A 88 -29.41 -13.74 -13.31
C GLU A 88 -30.12 -15.00 -12.72
N GLU A 89 -29.35 -15.99 -12.23
CA GLU A 89 -29.81 -17.13 -11.40
C GLU A 89 -29.64 -16.87 -9.89
#